data_AF-A0A223NS30-F1
#
_entry.id   AF-A0A223NS30-F1
#
_cell.length_a   1.000
_cell.length_b   1.000
_cell.length_c   1.000
_cell.angle_alpha   90.00
_cell.angle_beta   90.00
_cell.angle_gamma   90.00
#
_symmetry.space_group_name_H-M   'P 1'
#
loop_
_entity.id
_entity.type
_entity.pdbx_description
1 polymer ?
#
loop_
_entity_poly.entity_id
_entity_poly.type
_entity_poly.pdbx_seq_one_letter_code
_entity_poly.pdbx_strand_id
1 'polypeptide(L)'
;MKRLNTKHNLIRLLVTGILCCCAAFANAQDAAIVQKPAATATTKPPVVAVKGAADLVNTFFKKYKEEGTSAAVDYIFGTNKYFTNTAGITQLKAKLDSLRQGVGNYLGKDLIVQKNASNSLVFYSYLVKHEIQPIRFTFMFYKPQNDWVLYRFKYDDQMDAELEDAGKINNKHP
;
A
#
# COMPACT_ATOMS: atom_id res chain seq x y z
N MET A 1 -48.94 -4.99 -18.94
CA MET A 1 -49.01 -4.95 -20.42
C MET A 1 -47.63 -4.66 -21.00
N LYS A 2 -47.22 -5.49 -21.97
CA LYS A 2 -46.19 -5.33 -23.01
C LYS A 2 -44.71 -5.16 -22.62
N ARG A 3 -44.00 -6.30 -22.72
CA ARG A 3 -42.57 -6.45 -23.03
C ARG A 3 -42.27 -5.84 -24.41
N LEU A 4 -41.09 -5.24 -24.60
CA LEU A 4 -40.47 -5.12 -25.92
C LEU A 4 -39.04 -5.67 -25.90
N ASN A 5 -38.82 -6.61 -26.80
CA ASN A 5 -37.61 -7.34 -27.15
C ASN A 5 -37.32 -6.98 -28.61
N THR A 6 -36.07 -6.75 -29.02
CA THR A 6 -35.68 -6.94 -30.42
C THR A 6 -34.19 -7.30 -30.53
N LYS A 7 -33.93 -8.52 -30.99
CA LYS A 7 -32.67 -9.02 -31.55
C LYS A 7 -32.70 -8.83 -33.08
N HIS A 8 -31.55 -8.67 -33.74
CA HIS A 8 -31.35 -8.81 -35.20
C HIS A 8 -29.98 -9.50 -35.42
N ASN A 9 -29.95 -10.74 -35.95
CA ASN A 9 -29.71 -11.16 -37.36
C ASN A 9 -28.26 -10.88 -37.82
N LEU A 10 -27.31 -11.82 -37.95
CA LEU A 10 -27.18 -13.05 -38.77
C LEU A 10 -27.10 -12.81 -40.30
N ILE A 11 -25.87 -12.80 -40.88
CA ILE A 11 -25.61 -13.13 -42.31
C ILE A 11 -24.23 -13.82 -42.45
N ARG A 12 -24.20 -14.91 -43.24
CA ARG A 12 -23.09 -15.81 -43.62
C ARG A 12 -22.31 -15.28 -44.83
N LEU A 13 -21.04 -15.65 -45.01
CA LEU A 13 -20.54 -16.16 -46.31
C LEU A 13 -19.17 -16.87 -46.20
N LEU A 14 -19.08 -18.06 -46.81
CA LEU A 14 -17.89 -18.88 -47.08
C LEU A 14 -17.17 -18.39 -48.35
N VAL A 15 -15.82 -18.45 -48.40
CA VAL A 15 -15.07 -18.75 -49.64
C VAL A 15 -13.80 -19.55 -49.33
N THR A 16 -13.60 -20.60 -50.12
CA THR A 16 -12.61 -21.68 -50.02
C THR A 16 -11.41 -21.43 -50.94
N GLY A 17 -10.19 -21.77 -50.47
CA GLY A 17 -9.12 -22.42 -51.23
C GLY A 17 -8.24 -21.60 -52.18
N ILE A 18 -6.91 -21.75 -52.06
CA ILE A 18 -6.00 -22.13 -53.17
C ILE A 18 -4.64 -22.58 -52.61
N LEU A 19 -4.21 -23.69 -53.21
CA LEU A 19 -3.02 -24.51 -53.02
C LEU A 19 -1.78 -23.84 -53.63
N CYS A 20 -0.62 -23.87 -52.95
CA CYS A 20 0.67 -23.80 -53.63
C CYS A 20 1.76 -24.57 -52.87
N CYS A 21 2.27 -25.62 -53.51
CA CYS A 21 3.43 -26.41 -53.11
C CYS A 21 4.73 -25.60 -53.23
N CYS A 22 5.70 -25.84 -52.34
CA CYS A 22 7.07 -26.21 -52.74
C CYS A 22 7.96 -26.59 -51.54
N ALA A 23 8.56 -27.78 -51.67
CA ALA A 23 9.92 -28.19 -51.29
C ALA A 23 10.40 -28.09 -49.82
N ALA A 24 10.32 -29.26 -49.17
CA ALA A 24 11.34 -29.94 -48.35
C ALA A 24 12.67 -29.21 -48.03
N PHE A 25 12.97 -29.13 -46.73
CA PHE A 25 14.27 -29.53 -46.18
C PHE A 25 14.06 -30.29 -44.87
N ALA A 26 14.61 -31.50 -44.81
CA ALA A 26 14.69 -32.32 -43.62
C ALA A 26 15.79 -31.78 -42.69
N ASN A 27 15.54 -31.83 -41.38
CA ASN A 27 16.51 -32.35 -40.42
C ASN A 27 15.76 -32.73 -39.13
N ALA A 28 15.85 -34.02 -38.82
CA ALA A 28 15.45 -34.57 -37.55
C ALA A 28 16.52 -34.26 -36.51
N GLN A 29 16.12 -33.73 -35.36
CA GLN A 29 16.78 -34.05 -34.10
C GLN A 29 15.74 -33.96 -32.98
N ASP A 30 15.28 -35.14 -32.56
CA ASP A 30 14.55 -35.35 -31.32
C ASP A 30 15.42 -34.99 -30.13
N ALA A 31 14.92 -34.07 -29.30
CA ALA A 31 15.28 -34.00 -27.88
C ALA A 31 14.05 -33.56 -27.09
N ALA A 32 13.61 -34.47 -26.24
CA ALA A 32 12.38 -34.41 -25.47
C ALA A 32 12.43 -33.35 -24.34
N ILE A 33 11.39 -32.51 -24.30
CA ILE A 33 10.62 -31.96 -23.16
C ILE A 33 11.32 -31.77 -21.80
N VAL A 34 11.41 -30.51 -21.35
CA VAL A 34 10.81 -30.02 -20.08
C VAL A 34 10.38 -28.55 -20.25
N GLN A 35 9.08 -28.29 -20.40
CA GLN A 35 8.51 -26.93 -20.38
C GLN A 35 8.04 -26.60 -18.95
N LYS A 36 8.71 -25.64 -18.31
CA LYS A 36 8.21 -24.89 -17.14
C LYS A 36 7.30 -23.76 -17.68
N PRO A 37 6.04 -23.61 -17.24
CA PRO A 37 5.20 -22.51 -17.72
C PRO A 37 5.75 -21.16 -17.22
N ALA A 38 6.29 -20.36 -18.13
CA ALA A 38 6.58 -18.96 -17.90
C ALA A 38 5.27 -18.17 -18.04
N ALA A 39 4.83 -17.56 -16.93
CA ALA A 39 3.70 -16.66 -16.92
C ALA A 39 4.00 -15.42 -17.79
N THR A 40 3.01 -15.11 -18.60
CA THR A 40 2.93 -14.01 -19.58
C THR A 40 3.33 -12.67 -18.97
N ALA A 41 4.38 -12.06 -19.52
CA ALA A 41 4.65 -10.64 -19.33
C ALA A 41 3.69 -9.83 -20.19
N THR A 42 2.93 -8.93 -19.56
CA THR A 42 2.27 -7.81 -20.24
C THR A 42 2.80 -6.50 -19.67
N THR A 43 3.48 -5.74 -20.52
CA THR A 43 3.92 -4.36 -20.30
C THR A 43 2.80 -3.35 -20.61
N LYS A 44 2.60 -2.34 -19.75
CA LYS A 44 2.23 -0.95 -20.17
C LYS A 44 2.53 0.10 -19.06
N PRO A 45 3.23 1.21 -19.37
CA PRO A 45 3.38 2.42 -18.50
C PRO A 45 2.39 3.54 -18.92
N PRO A 46 2.31 4.74 -18.27
CA PRO A 46 2.26 5.12 -16.84
C PRO A 46 1.08 6.10 -16.51
N VAL A 47 0.36 6.01 -15.36
CA VAL A 47 -0.52 7.10 -14.83
C VAL A 47 -0.68 7.01 -13.30
N VAL A 48 -0.63 8.18 -12.66
CA VAL A 48 -0.79 8.50 -11.23
C VAL A 48 -2.14 8.05 -10.65
N ALA A 49 -2.14 7.24 -9.59
CA ALA A 49 -3.27 7.02 -8.68
C ALA A 49 -2.77 6.45 -7.34
N VAL A 50 -2.95 7.18 -6.24
CA VAL A 50 -2.60 6.70 -4.89
C VAL A 50 -3.73 5.76 -4.44
N LYS A 51 -3.47 4.46 -4.36
CA LYS A 51 -4.46 3.39 -4.14
C LYS A 51 -4.65 3.13 -2.63
N GLY A 52 -5.43 3.98 -1.98
CA GLY A 52 -5.99 3.72 -0.65
C GLY A 52 -5.09 4.07 0.54
N ALA A 53 -5.62 3.87 1.76
CA ALA A 53 -4.95 4.30 3.00
C ALA A 53 -3.53 3.73 3.19
N ALA A 54 -3.27 2.50 2.75
CA ALA A 54 -1.94 1.90 2.82
C ALA A 54 -0.91 2.63 1.94
N ASP A 55 -1.33 3.14 0.78
CA ASP A 55 -0.44 3.89 -0.12
C ASP A 55 -0.09 5.27 0.44
N LEU A 56 -1.01 5.91 1.18
CA LEU A 56 -0.71 7.12 1.94
C LEU A 56 0.38 6.84 2.97
N VAL A 57 0.29 5.72 3.69
CA VAL A 57 1.32 5.33 4.65
C VAL A 57 2.65 5.02 3.95
N ASN A 58 2.64 4.29 2.84
CA ASN A 58 3.85 3.97 2.08
C ASN A 58 4.55 5.24 1.58
N THR A 59 3.78 6.19 1.06
CA THR A 59 4.31 7.48 0.60
C THR A 59 4.85 8.30 1.77
N PHE A 60 4.14 8.33 2.91
CA PHE A 60 4.64 8.97 4.13
C PHE A 60 6.02 8.43 4.51
N PHE A 61 6.19 7.12 4.61
CA PHE A 61 7.47 6.54 5.02
C PHE A 61 8.57 6.67 3.97
N LYS A 62 8.21 6.69 2.68
CA LYS A 62 9.16 7.03 1.61
C LYS A 62 9.71 8.45 1.81
N LYS A 63 8.81 9.43 1.99
CA LYS A 63 9.20 10.83 2.27
C LYS A 63 9.98 10.95 3.58
N TYR A 64 9.57 10.23 4.61
CA TYR A 64 10.24 10.23 5.90
C TYR A 64 11.70 9.75 5.80
N LYS A 65 11.95 8.77 4.92
CA LYS A 65 13.29 8.25 4.63
C LYS A 65 14.12 9.20 3.75
N GLU A 66 13.52 9.71 2.68
CA GLU A 66 14.24 10.41 1.59
C GLU A 66 14.33 11.92 1.82
N GLU A 67 13.32 12.52 2.42
CA GLU A 67 13.13 13.98 2.53
C GLU A 67 13.02 14.45 4.00
N GLY A 68 12.94 13.52 4.96
CA GLY A 68 12.88 13.80 6.40
C GLY A 68 11.47 14.08 6.94
N THR A 69 11.42 14.47 8.21
CA THR A 69 10.17 14.63 8.98
C THR A 69 9.23 15.66 8.37
N SER A 70 9.73 16.85 8.03
CA SER A 70 8.88 17.96 7.58
C SER A 70 8.09 17.57 6.33
N ALA A 71 8.76 17.02 5.31
CA ALA A 71 8.14 16.60 4.06
C ALA A 71 7.12 15.46 4.24
N ALA A 72 7.43 14.49 5.12
CA ALA A 72 6.52 13.39 5.42
C ALA A 72 5.25 13.89 6.13
N VAL A 73 5.41 14.74 7.14
CA VAL A 73 4.30 15.31 7.91
C VAL A 73 3.44 16.22 7.02
N ASP A 74 4.04 17.10 6.22
CA ASP A 74 3.30 17.96 5.29
C ASP A 74 2.47 17.15 4.29
N TYR A 75 3.05 16.10 3.73
CA TYR A 75 2.35 15.22 2.81
C TYR A 75 1.12 14.57 3.47
N ILE A 76 1.28 13.93 4.64
CA ILE A 76 0.19 13.13 5.20
C ILE A 76 -0.92 14.01 5.78
N PHE A 77 -0.59 15.15 6.37
CA PHE A 77 -1.59 16.11 6.83
C PHE A 77 -2.26 16.84 5.66
N GLY A 78 -1.52 17.08 4.57
CA GLY A 78 -2.06 17.66 3.34
C GLY A 78 -3.14 16.80 2.65
N THR A 79 -3.25 15.52 3.00
CA THR A 79 -4.34 14.65 2.51
C THR A 79 -5.72 15.10 2.99
N ASN A 80 -5.79 15.88 4.06
CA ASN A 80 -7.05 16.35 4.63
C ASN A 80 -7.06 17.88 4.79
N LYS A 81 -7.84 18.56 3.93
CA LYS A 81 -8.01 20.02 3.94
C LYS A 81 -8.54 20.60 5.25
N TYR A 82 -9.12 19.77 6.12
CA TYR A 82 -9.66 20.21 7.40
C TYR A 82 -8.59 20.36 8.49
N PHE A 83 -7.34 19.97 8.24
CA PHE A 83 -6.22 20.30 9.12
C PHE A 83 -5.75 21.74 8.88
N THR A 84 -6.38 22.69 9.57
CA THR A 84 -6.05 24.12 9.49
C THR A 84 -5.12 24.61 10.60
N ASN A 85 -4.86 23.79 11.63
CA ASN A 85 -3.95 24.13 12.73
C ASN A 85 -2.48 23.95 12.33
N THR A 86 -1.98 24.91 11.55
CA THR A 86 -0.59 24.93 11.07
C THR A 86 0.42 25.00 12.22
N ALA A 87 0.15 25.78 13.26
CA ALA A 87 1.02 25.87 14.44
C ALA A 87 1.21 24.52 15.15
N GLY A 88 0.13 23.76 15.32
CA GLY A 88 0.17 22.41 15.88
C GLY A 88 0.97 21.43 15.01
N ILE A 89 0.84 21.53 13.68
CA ILE A 89 1.63 20.73 12.74
C ILE A 89 3.12 21.09 12.81
N THR A 90 3.45 22.37 12.89
CA THR A 90 4.84 22.84 13.08
C THR A 90 5.44 22.31 14.38
N GLN A 91 4.68 22.37 15.48
CA GLN A 91 5.13 21.82 16.76
C GLN A 91 5.33 20.30 16.69
N LEU A 92 4.45 19.58 16.01
CA LEU A 92 4.58 18.14 15.80
C LEU A 92 5.88 17.80 15.04
N LYS A 93 6.18 18.53 13.97
CA LYS A 93 7.43 18.35 13.21
C LYS A 93 8.65 18.53 14.09
N ALA A 94 8.70 19.63 14.86
CA ALA A 94 9.81 19.92 15.76
C ALA A 94 10.01 18.81 16.81
N LYS A 95 8.92 18.28 17.38
CA LYS A 95 8.99 17.17 18.33
C LYS A 95 9.50 15.88 17.70
N LEU A 96 9.03 15.54 16.49
CA LEU A 96 9.50 14.36 15.77
C LEU A 96 10.96 14.49 15.33
N ASP A 97 11.42 15.68 14.94
CA ASP A 97 12.82 15.92 14.61
C ASP A 97 13.72 15.80 15.84
N SER A 98 13.31 16.39 16.97
CA SER A 98 14.02 16.21 18.25
C SER A 98 14.06 14.75 18.68
N LEU A 99 12.96 14.01 18.52
CA LEU A 99 12.92 12.57 18.77
C LEU A 99 13.94 11.82 17.89
N ARG A 100 13.98 12.11 16.57
CA ARG A 100 14.94 11.48 15.64
C ARG A 100 16.39 11.73 16.03
N GLN A 101 16.72 12.92 16.53
CA GLN A 101 18.07 13.19 17.03
C GLN A 101 18.44 12.29 18.21
N GLY A 102 17.46 11.88 19.02
CA GLY A 102 17.66 10.95 20.14
C GLY A 102 17.63 9.47 19.77
N VAL A 103 16.84 9.07 18.76
CA VAL A 103 16.67 7.64 18.40
C VAL A 103 17.53 7.18 17.23
N GLY A 104 18.19 8.09 16.54
CA GLY A 104 19.08 7.81 15.41
C GLY A 104 18.37 7.80 14.06
N ASN A 105 19.08 7.33 13.02
CA ASN A 105 18.55 7.34 11.65
C ASN A 105 17.44 6.30 11.45
N TYR A 106 16.54 6.60 10.51
CA TYR A 106 15.46 5.68 10.12
C TYR A 106 16.01 4.49 9.32
N LEU A 107 15.72 3.27 9.77
CA LEU A 107 16.19 2.02 9.17
C LEU A 107 15.08 1.23 8.46
N GLY A 108 13.80 1.47 8.79
CA GLY A 108 12.69 0.76 8.19
C GLY A 108 11.43 0.76 9.03
N LYS A 109 10.41 0.04 8.59
CA LYS A 109 9.14 -0.11 9.31
C LYS A 109 8.61 -1.53 9.21
N ASP A 110 7.93 -1.97 10.26
CA ASP A 110 7.12 -3.19 10.25
C ASP A 110 5.68 -2.85 10.66
N LEU A 111 4.70 -3.48 10.01
CA LEU A 111 3.30 -3.36 10.41
C LEU A 111 3.09 -4.18 11.69
N ILE A 112 2.64 -3.53 12.76
CA ILE A 112 2.27 -4.19 14.03
C ILE A 112 0.81 -4.65 13.93
N VAL A 113 -0.09 -3.72 13.60
CA VAL A 113 -1.54 -3.96 13.56
C VAL A 113 -2.17 -3.15 12.45
N GLN A 114 -3.08 -3.79 11.70
CA GLN A 114 -4.09 -3.12 10.90
C GLN A 114 -5.47 -3.54 11.40
N LYS A 115 -6.35 -2.57 11.67
CA LYS A 115 -7.74 -2.83 12.07
C LYS A 115 -8.69 -2.00 11.23
N ASN A 116 -9.61 -2.68 10.54
CA ASN A 116 -10.72 -2.04 9.85
C ASN A 116 -11.89 -1.95 10.85
N ALA A 117 -12.27 -0.74 11.23
CA ALA A 117 -13.46 -0.52 12.06
C ALA A 117 -14.72 -0.48 11.20
N SER A 118 -14.59 -0.06 9.94
CA SER A 118 -15.66 -0.08 8.93
C SER A 118 -15.08 0.03 7.52
N ASN A 119 -15.95 0.10 6.50
CA ASN A 119 -15.57 0.36 5.12
C ASN A 119 -14.96 1.77 4.89
N SER A 120 -15.04 2.64 5.89
CA SER A 120 -14.59 4.03 5.83
C SER A 120 -13.69 4.45 6.98
N LEU A 121 -13.33 3.55 7.91
CA LEU A 121 -12.43 3.86 9.01
C LEU A 121 -11.43 2.71 9.22
N VAL A 122 -10.15 3.03 9.10
CA VAL A 122 -9.05 2.06 9.27
C VAL A 122 -7.95 2.63 10.15
N PHE A 123 -7.41 1.77 11.00
CA PHE A 123 -6.29 2.03 11.88
C PHE A 123 -5.08 1.21 11.45
N TYR A 124 -3.91 1.84 11.47
CA TYR A 124 -2.61 1.20 11.30
C TYR A 124 -1.69 1.58 12.47
N SER A 125 -0.93 0.60 12.94
CA SER A 125 0.17 0.77 13.88
C SER A 125 1.43 0.16 13.29
N TYR A 126 2.52 0.93 13.26
CA TYR A 126 3.80 0.51 12.73
C TYR A 126 4.90 0.63 13.79
N LEU A 127 5.78 -0.37 13.79
CA LEU A 127 7.08 -0.30 14.42
C LEU A 127 8.01 0.45 13.48
N VAL A 128 8.54 1.58 13.92
CA VAL A 128 9.43 2.42 13.12
C VAL A 128 10.83 2.25 13.66
N LYS A 129 11.65 1.52 12.91
CA LYS A 129 13.00 1.14 13.29
C LYS A 129 13.93 2.33 13.14
N HIS A 130 14.60 2.69 14.22
CA HIS A 130 15.76 3.58 14.20
C HIS A 130 16.97 2.87 14.81
N GLU A 131 18.15 3.47 14.70
CA GLU A 131 19.42 2.87 15.12
C GLU A 131 19.49 2.56 16.62
N ILE A 132 18.97 3.45 17.47
CA ILE A 132 19.10 3.35 18.93
C ILE A 132 17.89 2.65 19.53
N GLN A 133 16.68 3.10 19.17
CA GLN A 133 15.43 2.51 19.67
C GLN A 133 14.28 2.64 18.67
N PRO A 134 13.35 1.68 18.63
CA PRO A 134 12.16 1.79 17.80
C PRO A 134 11.17 2.79 18.39
N ILE A 135 10.35 3.39 17.54
CA ILE A 135 9.21 4.22 17.93
C ILE A 135 7.96 3.69 17.25
N ARG A 136 6.80 3.92 17.85
CA ARG A 136 5.53 3.51 17.25
C ARG A 136 4.87 4.69 16.56
N PHE A 137 4.54 4.51 15.27
CA PHE A 137 3.67 5.45 14.56
C PHE A 137 2.31 4.82 14.35
N THR A 138 1.26 5.58 14.65
CA THR A 138 -0.11 5.16 14.38
C THR A 138 -0.82 6.15 13.47
N PHE A 139 -1.55 5.58 12.52
CA PHE A 139 -2.34 6.31 11.55
C PHE A 139 -3.77 5.83 11.63
N MET A 140 -4.71 6.76 11.68
CA MET A 140 -6.11 6.48 11.49
C MET A 140 -6.59 7.27 10.29
N PHE A 141 -7.16 6.58 9.32
CA PHE A 141 -7.68 7.17 8.11
C PHE A 141 -9.19 7.06 8.10
N TYR A 142 -9.82 8.13 7.63
CA TYR A 142 -11.25 8.18 7.39
C TYR A 142 -11.50 8.40 5.91
N LYS A 143 -12.52 7.74 5.37
CA LYS A 143 -12.98 7.89 3.98
C LYS A 143 -14.36 8.53 4.01
N PRO A 144 -14.45 9.87 4.07
CA PRO A 144 -15.74 10.56 4.14
C PRO A 144 -16.57 10.39 2.87
N GLN A 145 -15.91 10.27 1.72
CA GLN A 145 -16.53 10.13 0.41
C GLN A 145 -15.78 9.04 -0.37
N ASN A 146 -15.05 9.41 -1.42
CA ASN A 146 -14.34 8.45 -2.28
C ASN A 146 -12.88 8.25 -1.86
N ASP A 147 -12.27 9.27 -1.27
CA ASP A 147 -10.84 9.28 -0.96
C ASP A 147 -10.56 9.07 0.52
N TRP A 148 -9.52 8.29 0.80
CA TRP A 148 -8.98 8.16 2.14
C TRP A 148 -8.20 9.42 2.50
N VAL A 149 -8.46 9.95 3.69
CA VAL A 149 -7.76 11.11 4.23
C VAL A 149 -7.28 10.82 5.64
N LEU A 150 -6.18 11.46 6.06
CA LEU A 150 -5.72 11.35 7.42
C LEU A 150 -6.80 11.89 8.38
N TYR A 151 -7.20 11.07 9.35
CA TYR A 151 -8.07 11.49 10.44
C TYR A 151 -7.27 11.74 11.72
N ARG A 152 -6.27 10.90 12.00
CA ARG A 152 -5.40 11.06 13.16
C ARG A 152 -4.02 10.47 12.90
N PHE A 153 -2.99 11.19 13.33
CA PHE A 153 -1.64 10.68 13.45
C PHE A 153 -1.20 10.80 14.91
N LYS A 154 -0.52 9.78 15.43
CA LYS A 154 0.15 9.81 16.74
C LYS A 154 1.48 9.07 16.64
N TYR A 155 2.37 9.39 17.56
CA TYR A 155 3.59 8.63 17.81
C TYR A 155 3.80 8.49 19.32
N ASP A 156 4.51 7.45 19.71
CA ASP A 156 4.93 7.20 21.09
C ASP A 156 6.14 6.24 21.11
N ASP A 157 6.81 6.17 22.25
CA ASP A 157 7.97 5.32 22.54
C ASP A 157 7.68 4.31 23.66
N GLN A 158 6.40 4.06 23.96
CA GLN A 158 5.96 3.29 25.15
C GLN A 158 5.65 1.81 24.84
N MET A 159 6.02 1.35 23.65
CA MET A 159 5.62 0.02 23.18
C MET A 159 6.36 -1.11 23.93
N ASP A 160 7.60 -0.88 24.31
CA ASP A 160 8.39 -1.79 25.15
C ASP A 160 7.72 -2.00 26.53
N ALA A 161 7.32 -0.93 27.20
CA ALA A 161 6.63 -0.99 28.49
C ALA A 161 5.32 -1.79 28.38
N GLU A 162 4.52 -1.56 27.33
CA GLU A 162 3.29 -2.33 27.08
C GLU A 162 3.56 -3.82 26.85
N LEU A 163 4.66 -4.17 26.16
CA LEU A 163 5.05 -5.57 25.90
C LEU A 163 5.59 -6.26 27.15
N GLU A 164 6.40 -5.56 27.94
CA GLU A 164 6.88 -6.06 29.24
C GLU A 164 5.71 -6.31 30.18
N ASP A 165 4.76 -5.37 30.26
CA ASP A 165 3.54 -5.52 31.06
C ASP A 165 2.68 -6.69 30.61
N ALA A 166 2.54 -6.90 29.29
CA ALA A 166 1.83 -8.04 28.74
C ALA A 166 2.55 -9.38 29.00
N GLY A 167 3.87 -9.38 29.12
CA GLY A 167 4.70 -10.55 29.40
C GLY A 167 4.80 -10.93 30.87
N LYS A 168 4.44 -10.02 31.80
CA LYS A 168 4.38 -10.32 33.23
C LYS A 168 3.30 -11.38 33.48
N ILE A 169 3.66 -12.42 34.22
CA ILE A 169 2.71 -13.44 34.67
C ILE A 169 1.74 -12.74 35.63
N ASN A 170 0.55 -12.40 35.15
CA ASN A 170 -0.58 -12.00 35.99
C ASN A 170 -1.01 -13.23 36.80
N ASN A 171 -0.26 -13.54 37.86
CA ASN A 171 -0.52 -14.64 38.77
C ASN A 171 -1.72 -14.28 39.67
N LYS A 172 -2.88 -13.99 39.06
CA LYS A 172 -4.19 -14.11 39.69
C LYS A 172 -4.74 -15.46 39.26
N HIS A 173 -4.22 -16.51 39.87
CA HIS A 173 -4.96 -17.75 39.94
C HIS A 173 -6.13 -17.55 40.92
N PRO A 174 -7.37 -17.92 40.56
CA PRO A 174 -8.49 -17.92 41.50
C PRO A 174 -8.26 -18.88 42.66
#